data_AF-A0A415DUP9-F1
#
_entry.id   AF-A0A415DUP9-F1
#
_cell.length_a   1.000
_cell.length_b   1.000
_cell.length_c   1.000
_cell.angle_alpha   90.00
_cell.angle_beta   90.00
_cell.angle_gamma   90.00
#
_symmetry.space_group_name_H-M   'P 1'
#
loop_
_entity.id
_entity.type
_entity.pdbx_description
1 polymer ?
#
loop_
_entity_poly.entity_id
_entity_poly.type
_entity_poly.pdbx_seq_one_letter_code
_entity_poly.pdbx_strand_id
1 'polypeptide(L)'
;MIVRLFILLTFSLMFNACSGQQKPQKTQESAKERTFEMVAVPSVITEPDKRAEYLVMHYWDKFDFTDTAYIHLPEVTEQALANYIDIMRYASPEVAASSIKNMLNKAQADSSMFAYFTGMYEKYLYEPNSPMRNETLYISVLQATLDAGVLDEVSKIRPASLLELALKNRPGELASDFTYTLANGRKGTLYGVKAPYLILFFYNPDCPACKEITDRLAASEFINGKIKNKELKILAVYPDEDLTAWKNHISYMPASWINSYDETISLRNDEVYDLKAIPTLYLLDKDKKVLLKDVTFNQVEDYLKNQILQPS
;
A
#
# COMPACT_ATOMS: atom_id res chain seq x y z
N MET A 1 67.02 2.66 9.16
CA MET A 1 68.24 3.12 9.85
C MET A 1 67.82 3.64 11.21
N ILE A 2 68.49 3.21 12.28
CA ILE A 2 68.33 3.63 13.70
C ILE A 2 67.09 3.05 14.41
N VAL A 3 67.11 2.48 15.63
CA VAL A 3 68.03 1.65 16.43
C VAL A 3 67.16 1.22 17.62
N ARG A 4 67.23 -0.06 18.03
CA ARG A 4 66.67 -0.57 19.29
C ARG A 4 67.52 -0.04 20.46
N LEU A 5 66.91 0.32 21.60
CA LEU A 5 67.58 0.11 22.89
C LEU A 5 66.57 0.00 24.04
N PHE A 6 66.53 -1.21 24.60
CA PHE A 6 65.99 -1.57 25.92
C PHE A 6 67.04 -1.24 26.99
N ILE A 7 66.63 -0.92 28.23
CA ILE A 7 67.29 -1.17 29.54
C ILE A 7 66.28 -0.72 30.60
N LEU A 8 65.60 -1.65 31.29
CA LEU A 8 65.98 -2.35 32.53
C LEU A 8 65.53 -1.58 33.79
N LEU A 9 64.57 -2.15 34.52
CA LEU A 9 64.62 -2.16 35.98
C LEU A 9 63.72 -3.27 36.55
N THR A 10 64.29 -3.90 37.57
CA THR A 10 64.07 -5.24 38.11
C THR A 10 63.17 -5.27 39.34
N PHE A 11 62.56 -6.43 39.57
CA PHE A 11 62.32 -7.08 40.88
C PHE A 11 61.41 -6.40 41.91
N SER A 12 60.22 -6.99 42.14
CA SER A 12 60.00 -7.95 43.26
C SER A 12 58.54 -8.02 43.67
N LEU A 13 58.05 -9.25 43.71
CA LEU A 13 56.78 -9.66 44.31
C LEU A 13 56.79 -9.41 45.82
N MET A 14 55.72 -8.80 46.33
CA MET A 14 55.24 -9.03 47.69
C MET A 14 53.73 -9.28 47.62
N PHE A 15 53.35 -10.55 47.78
CA PHE A 15 51.99 -10.94 48.12
C PHE A 15 51.71 -10.47 49.56
N ASN A 16 50.74 -9.57 49.72
CA ASN A 16 49.99 -9.46 50.96
C ASN A 16 48.50 -9.57 50.61
N ALA A 17 47.96 -10.74 50.91
CA ALA A 17 46.53 -10.98 50.91
C ALA A 17 45.92 -10.26 52.12
N CYS A 18 45.09 -9.25 51.85
CA CYS A 18 44.07 -8.81 52.78
C CYS A 18 42.73 -8.81 52.05
N SER A 19 41.86 -9.65 52.61
CA SER A 19 40.44 -9.83 52.41
C SER A 19 39.67 -8.56 52.07
N GLY A 20 38.93 -8.62 50.97
CA GLY A 20 37.91 -7.65 50.58
C GLY A 20 37.13 -8.16 49.37
N GLN A 21 36.50 -9.34 49.49
CA GLN A 21 35.57 -9.82 48.47
C GLN A 21 34.29 -8.97 48.51
N GLN A 22 34.29 -7.83 47.82
CA GLN A 22 33.07 -7.33 47.21
C GLN A 22 32.96 -8.00 45.84
N LYS A 23 32.17 -9.07 45.77
CA LYS A 23 31.64 -9.53 44.49
C LYS A 23 30.86 -8.37 43.87
N PRO A 24 31.17 -7.89 42.67
CA PRO A 24 30.20 -7.13 41.92
C PRO A 24 29.07 -8.12 41.59
N GLN A 25 27.96 -7.99 42.32
CA GLN A 25 26.70 -8.60 41.92
C GLN A 25 26.30 -7.93 40.61
N LYS A 26 26.80 -8.46 39.50
CA LYS A 26 26.13 -8.30 38.21
C LYS A 26 24.78 -8.97 38.40
N THR A 27 23.77 -8.16 38.72
CA THR A 27 22.40 -8.49 38.40
C THR A 27 22.39 -8.66 36.88
N GLN A 28 22.56 -9.88 36.40
CA GLN A 28 22.07 -10.26 35.08
C GLN A 28 20.56 -10.13 35.19
N GLU A 29 20.04 -8.94 34.95
CA GLU A 29 18.76 -8.86 34.25
C GLU A 29 18.97 -9.64 32.97
N SER A 30 18.42 -10.86 32.93
CA SER A 30 18.16 -11.54 31.67
C SER A 30 17.39 -10.52 30.83
N ALA A 31 18.04 -9.95 29.83
CA ALA A 31 17.35 -9.18 28.81
C ALA A 31 16.33 -10.15 28.21
N LYS A 32 15.06 -9.97 28.57
CA LYS A 32 13.96 -10.80 28.08
C LYS A 32 14.04 -10.79 26.56
N GLU A 33 14.26 -11.96 25.96
CA GLU A 33 14.28 -12.08 24.51
C GLU A 33 12.90 -11.68 23.98
N ARG A 34 12.86 -10.61 23.19
CA ARG A 34 11.61 -10.08 22.65
C ARG A 34 11.26 -10.88 21.41
N THR A 35 10.20 -11.68 21.54
CA THR A 35 9.62 -12.46 20.44
C THR A 35 8.16 -12.09 20.27
N PHE A 36 7.59 -12.44 19.13
CA PHE A 36 6.16 -12.30 18.87
C PHE A 36 5.45 -13.63 19.08
N GLU A 37 4.40 -13.66 19.89
CA GLU A 37 3.65 -14.87 20.21
C GLU A 37 2.17 -14.70 19.87
N MET A 38 1.64 -15.59 19.02
CA MET A 38 0.22 -15.65 18.68
C MET A 38 -0.60 -16.38 19.76
N VAL A 39 -1.90 -16.11 19.77
CA VAL A 39 -2.88 -16.92 20.51
C VAL A 39 -3.16 -18.21 19.72
N ALA A 40 -3.27 -19.33 20.42
CA ALA A 40 -3.69 -20.59 19.81
C ALA A 40 -5.19 -20.54 19.46
N VAL A 41 -5.55 -20.95 18.25
CA VAL A 41 -6.96 -21.06 17.85
C VAL A 41 -7.60 -22.20 18.64
N PRO A 42 -8.73 -21.96 19.34
CA PRO A 42 -9.45 -23.02 20.03
C PRO A 42 -9.78 -24.18 19.08
N SER A 43 -9.55 -25.42 19.53
CA SER A 43 -9.77 -26.63 18.71
C SER A 43 -11.23 -26.82 18.29
N VAL A 44 -12.16 -26.15 18.97
CA VAL A 44 -13.59 -26.12 18.63
C VAL A 44 -13.90 -25.32 17.36
N ILE A 45 -13.01 -24.41 16.95
CA ILE A 45 -13.17 -23.63 15.70
C ILE A 45 -12.47 -24.38 14.57
N THR A 46 -13.27 -24.96 13.68
CA THR A 46 -12.77 -25.90 12.65
C THR A 46 -12.79 -25.30 11.26
N GLU A 47 -13.75 -24.42 11.01
CA GLU A 47 -14.01 -23.78 9.73
C GLU A 47 -12.88 -22.79 9.39
N PRO A 48 -12.22 -22.90 8.22
CA PRO A 48 -11.04 -22.09 7.91
C PRO A 48 -11.25 -20.56 8.01
N ASP A 49 -12.39 -20.06 7.56
CA ASP A 49 -12.80 -18.65 7.65
C ASP A 49 -12.96 -18.22 9.11
N LYS A 50 -13.64 -19.02 9.95
CA LYS A 50 -13.81 -18.73 11.37
C LYS A 50 -12.50 -18.77 12.14
N ARG A 51 -11.58 -19.65 11.75
CA ARG A 51 -10.22 -19.71 12.31
C ARG A 51 -9.43 -18.46 11.94
N ALA A 52 -9.53 -17.99 10.71
CA ALA A 52 -8.90 -16.74 10.27
C ALA A 52 -9.47 -15.53 11.00
N GLU A 53 -10.81 -15.42 11.11
CA GLU A 53 -11.50 -14.36 11.87
C GLU A 53 -11.06 -14.34 13.35
N TYR A 54 -10.96 -15.51 13.99
CA TYR A 54 -10.44 -15.60 15.36
C TYR A 54 -8.99 -15.13 15.44
N LEU A 55 -8.12 -15.63 14.54
CA LEU A 55 -6.71 -15.26 14.53
C LEU A 55 -6.52 -13.77 14.37
N VAL A 56 -7.21 -13.10 13.45
CA VAL A 56 -7.03 -11.66 13.26
C VAL A 56 -7.53 -10.85 14.46
N MET A 57 -8.61 -11.27 15.10
CA MET A 57 -9.14 -10.56 16.27
C MET A 57 -8.25 -10.69 17.50
N HIS A 58 -7.56 -11.83 17.65
CA HIS A 58 -6.74 -12.16 18.82
C HIS A 58 -5.22 -12.10 18.55
N TYR A 59 -4.82 -11.66 17.35
CA TYR A 59 -3.42 -11.72 16.89
C TYR A 59 -2.46 -11.00 17.85
N TRP A 60 -2.90 -9.84 18.35
CA TRP A 60 -2.10 -8.94 19.17
C TRP A 60 -2.40 -9.05 20.68
N ASP A 61 -3.06 -10.11 21.15
CA ASP A 61 -3.48 -10.21 22.56
C ASP A 61 -2.32 -10.38 23.54
N LYS A 62 -1.20 -10.95 23.10
CA LYS A 62 0.00 -11.12 23.92
C LYS A 62 1.06 -10.03 23.71
N PHE A 63 0.82 -9.09 22.80
CA PHE A 63 1.77 -8.03 22.48
C PHE A 63 1.64 -6.87 23.47
N ASP A 64 2.77 -6.44 24.03
CA ASP A 64 2.83 -5.29 24.94
C ASP A 64 3.06 -4.00 24.14
N PHE A 65 1.99 -3.23 23.95
CA PHE A 65 2.02 -1.97 23.21
C PHE A 65 2.73 -0.83 23.95
N THR A 66 3.14 -1.03 25.21
CA THR A 66 3.91 -0.04 25.98
C THR A 66 5.43 -0.25 25.88
N ASP A 67 5.89 -1.42 25.42
CA ASP A 67 7.32 -1.73 25.26
C ASP A 67 7.85 -1.19 23.92
N THR A 68 8.27 0.08 23.92
CA THR A 68 8.77 0.78 22.72
C THR A 68 10.04 0.18 22.13
N ALA A 69 10.72 -0.74 22.81
CA ALA A 69 11.85 -1.47 22.22
C ALA A 69 11.44 -2.28 20.98
N TYR A 70 10.18 -2.73 20.89
CA TYR A 70 9.65 -3.43 19.72
C TYR A 70 9.68 -2.59 18.42
N ILE A 71 9.69 -1.25 18.52
CA ILE A 71 9.80 -0.34 17.36
C ILE A 71 11.16 -0.50 16.66
N HIS A 72 12.18 -0.93 17.40
CA HIS A 72 13.55 -1.10 16.90
C HIS A 72 13.89 -2.55 16.54
N LEU A 73 12.90 -3.45 16.53
CA LEU A 73 13.05 -4.88 16.21
C LEU A 73 12.17 -5.24 15.00
N PRO A 74 12.50 -4.78 13.78
CA PRO A 74 11.68 -5.02 12.60
C PRO A 74 11.50 -6.51 12.28
N GLU A 75 12.50 -7.34 12.57
CA GLU A 75 12.42 -8.80 12.42
C GLU A 75 11.32 -9.45 13.29
N VAL A 76 10.87 -8.74 14.33
CA VAL A 76 9.76 -9.16 15.19
C VAL A 76 8.48 -8.44 14.79
N THR A 77 8.44 -7.12 14.93
CA THR A 77 7.18 -6.36 14.90
C THR A 77 6.69 -6.10 13.48
N GLU A 78 7.60 -5.76 12.56
CA GLU A 78 7.25 -5.55 11.15
C GLU A 78 6.82 -6.87 10.51
N GLN A 79 7.58 -7.95 10.75
CA GLN A 79 7.22 -9.28 10.27
C GLN A 79 5.87 -9.76 10.84
N ALA A 80 5.61 -9.52 12.13
CA ALA A 80 4.33 -9.84 12.75
C ALA A 80 3.18 -9.07 12.08
N LEU A 81 3.37 -7.79 11.77
CA LEU A 81 2.37 -6.98 11.06
C LEU A 81 2.16 -7.45 9.61
N ALA A 82 3.21 -7.77 8.88
CA ALA A 82 3.08 -8.30 7.52
C ALA A 82 2.27 -9.61 7.52
N ASN A 83 2.58 -10.54 8.43
CA ASN A 83 1.82 -11.78 8.61
C ASN A 83 0.36 -11.49 8.99
N TYR A 84 0.12 -10.51 9.86
CA TYR A 84 -1.22 -10.10 10.27
C TYR A 84 -2.07 -9.61 9.09
N ILE A 85 -1.50 -8.76 8.23
CA ILE A 85 -2.17 -8.25 7.02
C ILE A 85 -2.46 -9.39 6.04
N ASP A 86 -1.56 -10.38 5.89
CA ASP A 86 -1.80 -11.52 5.01
C ASP A 86 -2.98 -12.39 5.50
N ILE A 87 -3.10 -12.63 6.81
CA ILE A 87 -4.21 -13.40 7.38
C ILE A 87 -5.56 -12.70 7.16
N MET A 88 -5.61 -11.35 7.19
CA MET A 88 -6.86 -10.59 6.96
C MET A 88 -7.51 -10.88 5.61
N ARG A 89 -6.75 -11.36 4.62
CA ARG A 89 -7.28 -11.73 3.29
C ARG A 89 -8.27 -12.91 3.35
N TYR A 90 -8.24 -13.68 4.43
CA TYR A 90 -9.13 -14.82 4.67
C TYR A 90 -10.27 -14.51 5.65
N ALA A 91 -10.32 -13.28 6.18
CA ALA A 91 -11.39 -12.81 7.05
C ALA A 91 -12.41 -11.98 6.26
N SER A 92 -13.63 -11.84 6.80
CA SER A 92 -14.61 -10.90 6.26
C SER A 92 -14.09 -9.45 6.34
N PRO A 93 -14.45 -8.56 5.38
CA PRO A 93 -14.04 -7.16 5.40
C PRO A 93 -14.36 -6.45 6.71
N GLU A 94 -15.53 -6.75 7.31
CA GLU A 94 -15.99 -6.18 8.57
C GLU A 94 -15.11 -6.58 9.74
N VAL A 95 -14.69 -7.85 9.79
CA VAL A 95 -13.77 -8.36 10.82
C VAL A 95 -12.38 -7.77 10.63
N ALA A 96 -11.87 -7.69 9.40
CA ALA A 96 -10.56 -7.07 9.13
C ALA A 96 -10.53 -5.57 9.51
N ALA A 97 -11.57 -4.81 9.18
CA ALA A 97 -11.68 -3.41 9.58
C ALA A 97 -11.74 -3.25 11.11
N SER A 98 -12.55 -4.08 11.77
CA SER A 98 -12.69 -4.08 13.23
C SER A 98 -11.38 -4.47 13.95
N SER A 99 -10.64 -5.44 13.40
CA SER A 99 -9.38 -5.91 13.98
C SER A 99 -8.27 -4.86 13.85
N ILE A 100 -8.20 -4.13 12.72
CA ILE A 100 -7.32 -2.96 12.56
C ILE A 100 -7.65 -1.90 13.62
N LYS A 101 -8.94 -1.53 13.76
CA LYS A 101 -9.38 -0.54 14.74
C LYS A 101 -8.99 -0.94 16.17
N ASN A 102 -9.24 -2.20 16.54
CA ASN A 102 -8.90 -2.71 17.87
C ASN A 102 -7.40 -2.70 18.14
N MET A 103 -6.59 -3.10 17.16
CA MET A 103 -5.13 -3.09 17.29
C MET A 103 -4.61 -1.65 17.45
N LEU A 104 -5.05 -0.72 16.61
CA LEU A 104 -4.62 0.68 16.71
C LEU A 104 -5.09 1.33 18.01
N ASN A 105 -6.27 0.97 18.53
CA ASN A 105 -6.71 1.39 19.86
C ASN A 105 -5.77 0.90 20.98
N LYS A 106 -5.28 -0.35 20.91
CA LYS A 106 -4.27 -0.84 21.85
C LYS A 106 -2.94 -0.09 21.69
N ALA A 107 -2.55 0.23 20.46
CA ALA A 107 -1.31 0.97 20.17
C ALA A 107 -1.31 2.41 20.71
N GLN A 108 -2.47 3.02 20.98
CA GLN A 108 -2.57 4.34 21.63
C GLN A 108 -2.00 4.37 23.05
N ALA A 109 -1.64 3.23 23.64
CA ALA A 109 -0.95 3.16 24.93
C ALA A 109 0.40 3.90 24.93
N ASP A 110 1.03 4.08 23.75
CA ASP A 110 2.23 4.90 23.57
C ASP A 110 2.21 5.60 22.20
N SER A 111 2.52 6.90 22.15
CA SER A 111 2.43 7.68 20.91
C SER A 111 3.45 7.27 19.85
N SER A 112 4.63 6.79 20.25
CA SER A 112 5.67 6.31 19.33
C SER A 112 5.26 4.95 18.75
N MET A 113 4.68 4.08 19.58
CA MET A 113 4.14 2.79 19.12
C MET A 113 2.99 2.99 18.13
N PHE A 114 2.06 3.89 18.44
CA PHE A 114 0.97 4.24 17.53
C PHE A 114 1.50 4.77 16.19
N ALA A 115 2.42 5.75 16.23
CA ALA A 115 3.03 6.31 15.03
C ALA A 115 3.74 5.23 14.20
N TYR A 116 4.50 4.33 14.85
CA TYR A 116 5.16 3.22 14.19
C TYR A 116 4.17 2.32 13.43
N PHE A 117 3.10 1.87 14.07
CA PHE A 117 2.11 1.01 13.40
C PHE A 117 1.38 1.72 12.27
N THR A 118 0.98 2.99 12.43
CA THR A 118 0.36 3.75 11.33
C THR A 118 1.30 3.90 10.13
N GLY A 119 2.59 4.15 10.37
CA GLY A 119 3.61 4.23 9.31
C GLY A 119 3.85 2.89 8.63
N MET A 120 3.81 1.78 9.36
CA MET A 120 3.91 0.44 8.77
C MET A 120 2.67 0.07 7.96
N TYR A 121 1.47 0.42 8.42
CA TYR A 121 0.26 0.24 7.63
C TYR A 121 0.31 1.03 6.33
N GLU A 122 0.80 2.26 6.34
CA GLU A 122 1.01 3.04 5.12
C GLU A 122 2.03 2.35 4.18
N LYS A 123 3.18 1.94 4.72
CA LYS A 123 4.22 1.19 3.98
C LYS A 123 3.65 -0.05 3.26
N TYR A 124 2.77 -0.82 3.91
CA TYR A 124 2.26 -2.06 3.34
C TYR A 124 0.98 -1.89 2.52
N LEU A 125 0.07 -1.03 2.95
CA LEU A 125 -1.28 -0.96 2.37
C LEU A 125 -1.45 0.18 1.34
N TYR A 126 -0.60 1.21 1.38
CA TYR A 126 -0.76 2.42 0.56
C TYR A 126 0.39 2.64 -0.41
N GLU A 127 1.64 2.47 0.04
CA GLU A 127 2.83 2.78 -0.77
C GLU A 127 2.82 2.06 -2.12
N PRO A 128 3.07 2.76 -3.25
CA PRO A 128 2.96 2.21 -4.59
C PRO A 128 3.76 0.95 -4.88
N ASN A 129 4.92 0.78 -4.24
CA ASN A 129 5.80 -0.36 -4.49
C ASN A 129 5.47 -1.58 -3.60
N SER A 130 4.48 -1.47 -2.71
CA SER A 130 4.11 -2.58 -1.86
C SER A 130 3.32 -3.63 -2.65
N PRO A 131 3.67 -4.93 -2.53
CA PRO A 131 2.85 -6.02 -3.08
C PRO A 131 1.60 -6.29 -2.23
N MET A 132 1.46 -5.65 -1.08
CA MET A 132 0.36 -5.87 -0.12
C MET A 132 -0.68 -4.75 -0.13
N ARG A 133 -0.60 -3.82 -1.10
CA ARG A 133 -1.53 -2.69 -1.23
C ARG A 133 -2.98 -3.15 -1.15
N ASN A 134 -3.75 -2.47 -0.32
CA ASN A 134 -5.17 -2.71 -0.17
C ASN A 134 -5.83 -1.44 0.36
N GLU A 135 -6.41 -0.66 -0.55
CA GLU A 135 -7.05 0.62 -0.21
C GLU A 135 -8.21 0.45 0.77
N THR A 136 -8.97 -0.65 0.72
CA THR A 136 -10.07 -0.90 1.67
C THR A 136 -9.57 -1.07 3.09
N LEU A 137 -8.48 -1.82 3.29
CA LEU A 137 -7.85 -1.94 4.60
C LEU A 137 -7.21 -0.62 5.02
N TYR A 138 -6.57 0.10 4.10
CA TYR A 138 -5.96 1.39 4.42
C TYR A 138 -6.99 2.45 4.81
N ILE A 139 -8.17 2.48 4.19
CA ILE A 139 -9.30 3.31 4.62
C ILE A 139 -9.65 3.02 6.09
N SER A 140 -9.67 1.74 6.48
CA SER A 140 -9.93 1.35 7.88
C SER A 140 -8.85 1.86 8.84
N VAL A 141 -7.57 1.84 8.41
CA VAL A 141 -6.45 2.43 9.15
C VAL A 141 -6.63 3.94 9.30
N LEU A 142 -6.94 4.65 8.22
CA LEU A 142 -7.12 6.11 8.23
C LEU A 142 -8.27 6.52 9.14
N GLN A 143 -9.41 5.82 9.08
CA GLN A 143 -10.55 6.05 9.98
C GLN A 143 -10.16 5.82 11.45
N ALA A 144 -9.50 4.71 11.77
CA ALA A 144 -9.03 4.45 13.12
C ALA A 144 -7.97 5.47 13.58
N THR A 145 -7.16 5.99 12.66
CA THR A 145 -6.16 7.03 12.94
C THR A 145 -6.82 8.37 13.29
N LEU A 146 -7.88 8.75 12.57
CA LEU A 146 -8.64 9.97 12.85
C LEU A 146 -9.44 9.88 14.17
N ASP A 147 -9.92 8.68 14.50
CA ASP A 147 -10.60 8.38 15.77
C ASP A 147 -9.64 8.38 16.99
N ALA A 148 -8.32 8.32 16.77
CA ALA A 148 -7.35 8.17 17.84
C ALA A 148 -7.26 9.45 18.70
N GLY A 149 -7.33 9.28 20.03
CA GLY A 149 -7.20 10.36 21.01
C GLY A 149 -5.75 10.73 21.32
N VAL A 150 -4.80 9.87 20.96
CA VAL A 150 -3.36 10.12 21.14
C VAL A 150 -2.79 11.16 20.15
N LEU A 151 -3.51 11.44 19.06
CA LEU A 151 -3.10 12.41 18.05
C LEU A 151 -3.76 13.78 18.27
N ASP A 152 -2.99 14.84 18.08
CA ASP A 152 -3.51 16.20 17.97
C ASP A 152 -4.17 16.45 16.60
N GLU A 153 -4.90 17.57 16.49
CA GLU A 153 -5.61 17.94 15.27
C GLU A 153 -4.68 18.18 14.07
N VAL A 154 -3.46 18.65 14.31
CA VAL A 154 -2.48 18.90 13.24
C VAL A 154 -2.02 17.57 12.62
N SER A 155 -1.79 16.57 13.46
CA SER A 155 -1.39 15.22 13.06
C SER A 155 -2.48 14.49 12.28
N LYS A 156 -3.74 14.92 12.42
CA LYS A 156 -4.90 14.37 11.71
C LYS A 156 -5.13 14.97 10.32
N ILE A 157 -4.49 16.09 9.97
CA ILE A 157 -4.68 16.76 8.67
C ILE A 157 -4.33 15.85 7.50
N ARG A 158 -3.14 15.22 7.52
CA ARG A 158 -2.70 14.35 6.42
C ARG A 158 -3.54 13.08 6.30
N PRO A 159 -3.80 12.30 7.38
CA PRO A 159 -4.72 11.17 7.30
C PRO A 159 -6.12 11.54 6.80
N ALA A 160 -6.65 12.71 7.16
CA ALA A 160 -7.95 13.18 6.68
C ALA A 160 -7.95 13.42 5.16
N SER A 161 -6.93 14.11 4.65
CA SER A 161 -6.75 14.33 3.20
C SER A 161 -6.56 13.01 2.44
N LEU A 162 -5.76 12.07 2.97
CA LEU A 162 -5.61 10.74 2.37
C LEU A 162 -6.91 9.95 2.37
N LEU A 163 -7.74 10.08 3.42
CA LEU A 163 -9.03 9.41 3.49
C LEU A 163 -10.00 9.99 2.45
N GLU A 164 -10.04 11.31 2.32
CA GLU A 164 -10.83 11.98 1.29
C GLU A 164 -10.45 11.49 -0.11
N LEU A 165 -9.14 11.43 -0.40
CA LEU A 165 -8.63 10.96 -1.69
C LEU A 165 -8.94 9.47 -1.93
N ALA A 166 -8.72 8.60 -0.95
CA ALA A 166 -8.98 7.17 -1.05
C ALA A 166 -10.47 6.86 -1.30
N LEU A 167 -11.37 7.68 -0.77
CA LEU A 167 -12.82 7.56 -0.96
C LEU A 167 -13.30 8.02 -2.34
N LYS A 168 -12.48 8.69 -3.15
CA LYS A 168 -12.85 9.06 -4.53
C LYS A 168 -12.82 7.83 -5.45
N ASN A 169 -13.79 7.75 -6.36
CA ASN A 169 -13.85 6.75 -7.43
C ASN A 169 -13.82 5.29 -6.93
N ARG A 170 -14.48 4.98 -5.81
CA ARG A 170 -14.42 3.62 -5.24
C ARG A 170 -15.14 2.61 -6.13
N PRO A 171 -14.72 1.33 -6.14
CA PRO A 171 -15.48 0.27 -6.79
C PRO A 171 -16.94 0.30 -6.33
N GLY A 172 -17.87 0.32 -7.29
CA GLY A 172 -19.30 0.47 -7.02
C GLY A 172 -19.83 1.91 -7.16
N GLU A 173 -18.97 2.92 -7.22
CA GLU A 173 -19.36 4.32 -7.41
C GLU A 173 -19.22 4.75 -8.86
N LEU A 174 -19.85 5.87 -9.21
CA LEU A 174 -19.61 6.54 -10.48
C LEU A 174 -18.23 7.21 -10.46
N ALA A 175 -17.44 7.00 -11.51
CA ALA A 175 -16.17 7.69 -11.67
C ALA A 175 -16.40 9.21 -11.87
N SER A 176 -15.50 10.03 -11.33
CA SER A 176 -15.48 11.47 -11.54
C SER A 176 -15.27 11.79 -13.02
N ASP A 177 -16.15 12.59 -13.61
CA ASP A 177 -15.98 13.05 -14.99
C ASP A 177 -14.83 14.05 -15.08
N PHE A 178 -14.20 14.10 -16.24
CA PHE A 178 -13.13 15.06 -16.54
C PHE A 178 -13.07 15.32 -18.05
N THR A 179 -12.49 16.45 -18.43
CA THR A 179 -12.24 16.78 -19.84
C THR A 179 -10.84 16.36 -20.23
N TYR A 180 -10.71 15.69 -21.39
CA TYR A 180 -9.43 15.35 -21.99
C TYR A 180 -9.28 16.06 -23.34
N THR A 181 -8.04 16.29 -23.75
CA THR A 181 -7.68 16.90 -25.03
C THR A 181 -6.90 15.91 -25.89
N LEU A 182 -7.25 15.82 -27.18
CA LEU A 182 -6.57 14.99 -28.17
C LEU A 182 -5.42 15.76 -28.84
N ALA A 183 -4.53 15.04 -29.54
CA ALA A 183 -3.40 15.65 -30.24
C ALA A 183 -3.79 16.73 -31.27
N ASN A 184 -5.02 16.65 -31.81
CA ASN A 184 -5.56 17.64 -32.74
C ASN A 184 -6.36 18.77 -32.05
N GLY A 185 -6.27 18.91 -30.73
CA GLY A 185 -6.93 19.94 -29.94
C GLY A 185 -8.42 19.70 -29.68
N ARG A 186 -9.03 18.67 -30.27
CA ARG A 186 -10.42 18.31 -29.94
C ARG A 186 -10.50 17.84 -28.49
N LYS A 187 -11.53 18.32 -27.79
CA LYS A 187 -11.81 17.90 -26.41
C LYS A 187 -12.93 16.86 -26.38
N GLY A 188 -12.89 16.02 -25.36
CA GLY A 188 -13.97 15.10 -24.99
C GLY A 188 -14.05 14.98 -23.47
N THR A 189 -15.06 14.29 -22.97
CA THR A 189 -15.16 13.97 -21.55
C THR A 189 -15.18 12.46 -21.32
N LEU A 190 -14.82 12.02 -20.12
CA LEU A 190 -14.89 10.60 -19.75
C LEU A 190 -16.30 10.05 -20.04
N TYR A 191 -17.35 10.77 -19.65
CA TYR A 191 -18.74 10.35 -19.84
C TYR A 191 -19.19 10.38 -21.31
N GLY A 192 -18.50 11.16 -22.15
CA GLY A 192 -18.66 11.16 -23.60
C GLY A 192 -18.20 9.86 -24.26
N VAL A 193 -17.31 9.09 -23.63
CA VAL A 193 -16.79 7.82 -24.18
C VAL A 193 -17.85 6.72 -24.04
N LYS A 194 -18.52 6.38 -25.14
CA LYS A 194 -19.51 5.29 -25.18
C LYS A 194 -18.86 3.95 -25.56
N ALA A 195 -18.94 2.98 -24.64
CA ALA A 195 -18.56 1.57 -24.80
C ALA A 195 -19.14 0.75 -23.63
N PRO A 196 -19.39 -0.56 -23.78
CA PRO A 196 -19.79 -1.45 -22.66
C PRO A 196 -18.77 -1.49 -21.52
N TYR A 197 -17.48 -1.49 -21.86
CA TYR A 197 -16.38 -1.34 -20.90
C TYR A 197 -15.40 -0.27 -21.35
N LEU A 198 -14.78 0.39 -20.38
CA LEU A 198 -13.71 1.36 -20.61
C LEU A 198 -12.54 1.07 -19.66
N ILE A 199 -11.37 0.82 -20.23
CA ILE A 199 -10.11 0.91 -19.47
C ILE A 199 -9.69 2.38 -19.49
N LEU A 200 -9.59 2.98 -18.31
CA LEU A 200 -8.99 4.29 -18.12
C LEU A 200 -7.55 4.08 -17.65
N PHE A 201 -6.60 4.59 -18.43
CA PHE A 201 -5.17 4.37 -18.24
C PHE A 201 -4.46 5.71 -18.06
N PHE A 202 -4.08 6.02 -16.82
CA PHE A 202 -3.21 7.16 -16.52
C PHE A 202 -1.76 6.74 -16.69
N TYR A 203 -1.03 7.46 -17.54
CA TYR A 203 0.33 7.11 -17.93
C TYR A 203 1.24 8.33 -18.02
N ASN A 204 2.55 8.10 -18.03
CA ASN A 204 3.56 9.11 -18.30
C ASN A 204 4.53 8.60 -19.39
N PRO A 205 4.87 9.41 -20.41
CA PRO A 205 5.79 9.07 -21.51
C PRO A 205 7.12 8.43 -21.11
N ASP A 206 7.75 8.93 -20.05
CA ASP A 206 9.11 8.54 -19.64
C ASP A 206 9.10 7.47 -18.52
N CYS A 207 8.00 6.72 -18.41
CA CYS A 207 7.82 5.70 -17.39
C CYS A 207 7.99 4.27 -17.98
N PRO A 208 9.03 3.50 -17.57
CA PRO A 208 9.22 2.12 -18.01
C PRO A 208 8.02 1.21 -17.71
N ALA A 209 7.39 1.38 -16.55
CA ALA A 209 6.19 0.62 -16.19
C ALA A 209 4.98 0.97 -17.07
N CYS A 210 4.84 2.23 -17.50
CA CYS A 210 3.82 2.62 -18.48
C CYS A 210 4.06 1.93 -19.81
N LYS A 211 5.31 1.88 -20.27
CA LYS A 211 5.67 1.18 -21.50
C LYS A 211 5.32 -0.31 -21.41
N GLU A 212 5.63 -0.96 -20.30
CA GLU A 212 5.28 -2.38 -20.09
C GLU A 212 3.76 -2.61 -20.15
N ILE A 213 2.97 -1.77 -19.47
CA ILE A 213 1.50 -1.88 -19.50
C ILE A 213 0.97 -1.62 -20.91
N THR A 214 1.50 -0.62 -21.62
CA THR A 214 1.15 -0.35 -23.02
C THR A 214 1.39 -1.58 -23.88
N ASP A 215 2.56 -2.21 -23.76
CA ASP A 215 2.95 -3.39 -24.53
C ASP A 215 2.05 -4.58 -24.24
N ARG A 216 1.69 -4.81 -22.97
CA ARG A 216 0.80 -5.91 -22.56
C ARG A 216 -0.63 -5.70 -23.07
N LEU A 217 -1.17 -4.49 -22.94
CA LEU A 217 -2.49 -4.16 -23.49
C LEU A 217 -2.52 -4.30 -25.02
N ALA A 218 -1.46 -3.86 -25.71
CA ALA A 218 -1.35 -3.97 -27.16
C ALA A 218 -1.14 -5.40 -27.65
N ALA A 219 -0.45 -6.25 -26.88
CA ALA A 219 -0.20 -7.65 -27.24
C ALA A 219 -1.35 -8.61 -26.88
N SER A 220 -2.27 -8.23 -26.00
CA SER A 220 -3.38 -9.11 -25.61
C SER A 220 -4.40 -9.29 -26.73
N GLU A 221 -4.45 -10.48 -27.33
CA GLU A 221 -5.46 -10.82 -28.34
C GLU A 221 -6.89 -10.67 -27.82
N PHE A 222 -7.11 -10.99 -26.54
CA PHE A 222 -8.42 -10.89 -25.90
C PHE A 222 -8.89 -9.43 -25.80
N ILE A 223 -8.04 -8.54 -25.28
CA ILE A 223 -8.33 -7.10 -25.17
C ILE A 223 -8.56 -6.49 -26.56
N ASN A 224 -7.67 -6.78 -27.51
CA ASN A 224 -7.79 -6.26 -28.87
C ASN A 224 -9.02 -6.80 -29.62
N GLY A 225 -9.40 -8.06 -29.37
CA GLY A 225 -10.64 -8.63 -29.88
C GLY A 225 -11.87 -7.86 -29.41
N LYS A 226 -11.93 -7.52 -28.11
CA LYS A 226 -13.01 -6.69 -27.55
C LYS A 226 -13.04 -5.26 -28.10
N ILE A 227 -11.87 -4.65 -28.32
CA ILE A 227 -11.76 -3.33 -28.96
C ILE A 227 -12.31 -3.39 -30.40
N LYS A 228 -11.91 -4.39 -31.18
CA LYS A 228 -12.39 -4.61 -32.55
C LYS A 228 -13.91 -4.80 -32.62
N ASN A 229 -14.47 -5.51 -31.64
CA ASN A 229 -15.91 -5.74 -31.52
C ASN A 229 -16.68 -4.55 -30.90
N LYS A 230 -16.00 -3.44 -30.57
CA LYS A 230 -16.58 -2.25 -29.92
C LYS A 230 -17.17 -2.53 -28.53
N GLU A 231 -16.75 -3.62 -27.89
CA GLU A 231 -17.14 -3.98 -26.52
C GLU A 231 -16.27 -3.28 -25.47
N LEU A 232 -15.07 -2.87 -25.86
CA LEU A 232 -14.09 -2.24 -25.00
C LEU A 232 -13.48 -1.02 -25.68
N LYS A 233 -13.23 0.04 -24.92
CA LYS A 233 -12.35 1.14 -25.30
C LYS A 233 -11.23 1.31 -24.28
N ILE A 234 -10.14 1.91 -24.72
CA ILE A 234 -9.05 2.37 -23.85
C ILE A 234 -8.96 3.88 -23.99
N LEU A 235 -9.06 4.60 -22.88
CA LEU A 235 -8.79 6.02 -22.76
C LEU A 235 -7.46 6.17 -22.02
N ALA A 236 -6.40 6.46 -22.76
CA ALA A 236 -5.08 6.73 -22.22
C ALA A 236 -4.93 8.24 -22.00
N VAL A 237 -4.63 8.63 -20.77
CA VAL A 237 -4.60 10.04 -20.34
C VAL A 237 -3.24 10.34 -19.71
N TYR A 238 -2.57 11.35 -20.25
CA TYR A 238 -1.40 11.97 -19.62
C TYR A 238 -1.84 13.13 -18.72
N PRO A 239 -1.64 13.03 -17.39
CA PRO A 239 -2.15 14.04 -16.45
C PRO A 239 -1.13 15.15 -16.11
N ASP A 240 0.11 15.08 -16.60
CA ASP A 240 1.19 16.01 -16.23
C ASP A 240 1.41 17.12 -17.29
N GLU A 241 2.34 18.05 -16.99
CA GLU A 241 2.53 19.31 -17.71
C GLU A 241 3.40 19.24 -18.98
N ASP A 242 4.25 18.22 -19.13
CA ASP A 242 5.19 18.13 -20.26
C ASP A 242 4.52 17.61 -21.54
N LEU A 243 3.76 18.50 -22.16
CA LEU A 243 3.09 18.23 -23.43
C LEU A 243 4.08 17.95 -24.57
N THR A 244 5.34 18.40 -24.47
CA THR A 244 6.36 18.12 -25.48
C THR A 244 6.77 16.65 -25.40
N ALA A 245 7.06 16.14 -24.20
CA ALA A 245 7.30 14.72 -23.98
C ALA A 245 6.12 13.86 -24.45
N TRP A 246 4.89 14.27 -24.11
CA TRP A 246 3.69 13.57 -24.56
C TRP A 246 3.56 13.51 -26.09
N LYS A 247 3.74 14.65 -26.78
CA LYS A 247 3.68 14.71 -28.26
C LYS A 247 4.75 13.83 -28.92
N ASN A 248 5.93 13.75 -28.33
CA ASN A 248 7.02 12.91 -28.86
C ASN A 248 6.74 11.41 -28.64
N HIS A 249 6.03 11.06 -27.57
CA HIS A 249 5.71 9.68 -27.21
C HIS A 249 4.43 9.15 -27.88
N ILE A 250 3.49 10.01 -28.27
CA ILE A 250 2.15 9.59 -28.72
C ILE A 250 2.15 8.61 -29.91
N SER A 251 3.19 8.63 -30.74
CA SER A 251 3.37 7.72 -31.88
C SER A 251 3.63 6.26 -31.46
N TYR A 252 4.09 6.05 -30.22
CA TYR A 252 4.24 4.73 -29.62
C TYR A 252 2.90 4.11 -29.21
N MET A 253 1.93 4.96 -28.85
CA MET A 253 0.64 4.51 -28.35
C MET A 253 -0.22 3.94 -29.50
N PRO A 254 -0.92 2.81 -29.31
CA PRO A 254 -1.78 2.25 -30.33
C PRO A 254 -2.85 3.24 -30.82
N ALA A 255 -2.97 3.39 -32.15
CA ALA A 255 -3.95 4.30 -32.76
C ALA A 255 -5.41 3.89 -32.55
N SER A 256 -5.66 2.64 -32.14
CA SER A 256 -6.99 2.14 -31.76
C SER A 256 -7.48 2.67 -30.41
N TRP A 257 -6.62 3.31 -29.62
CA TRP A 257 -6.97 3.88 -28.32
C TRP A 257 -7.34 5.35 -28.45
N ILE A 258 -8.00 5.89 -27.41
CA ILE A 258 -8.20 7.33 -27.26
C ILE A 258 -6.99 7.85 -26.49
N ASN A 259 -5.95 8.29 -27.22
CA ASN A 259 -4.75 8.83 -26.60
C ASN A 259 -4.91 10.33 -26.38
N SER A 260 -4.79 10.77 -25.14
CA SER A 260 -5.17 12.11 -24.68
C SER A 260 -4.28 12.64 -23.56
N TYR A 261 -4.43 13.91 -23.25
CA TYR A 261 -3.81 14.58 -22.11
C TYR A 261 -4.83 15.47 -21.39
N ASP A 262 -4.58 15.80 -20.13
CA ASP A 262 -5.31 16.82 -19.40
C ASP A 262 -4.63 18.18 -19.58
N GLU A 263 -5.23 19.03 -20.40
CA GLU A 263 -4.69 20.37 -20.69
C GLU A 263 -4.65 21.29 -19.46
N THR A 264 -5.53 21.05 -18.48
CA THR A 264 -5.65 21.88 -17.28
C THR A 264 -4.85 21.35 -16.11
N ILE A 265 -4.37 20.11 -16.19
CA ILE A 265 -3.68 19.39 -15.11
C ILE A 265 -4.58 19.28 -13.85
N SER A 266 -5.91 19.41 -14.03
CA SER A 266 -6.90 19.34 -12.95
C SER A 266 -6.96 17.95 -12.31
N LEU A 267 -6.75 16.88 -13.08
CA LEU A 267 -6.71 15.52 -12.57
C LEU A 267 -5.70 15.35 -11.43
N ARG A 268 -4.55 16.04 -11.53
CA ARG A 268 -3.48 16.03 -10.52
C ARG A 268 -3.67 17.13 -9.48
N ASN A 269 -3.91 18.37 -9.92
CA ASN A 269 -3.95 19.53 -9.02
C ASN A 269 -5.18 19.53 -8.10
N ASP A 270 -6.32 19.06 -8.60
CA ASP A 270 -7.57 18.99 -7.83
C ASP A 270 -7.79 17.58 -7.24
N GLU A 271 -6.81 16.68 -7.41
CA GLU A 271 -6.82 15.29 -6.94
C GLU A 271 -8.14 14.58 -7.30
N VAL A 272 -8.61 14.75 -8.54
CA VAL A 272 -9.86 14.15 -9.04
C VAL A 272 -9.75 12.61 -9.01
N TYR A 273 -8.53 12.10 -9.23
CA TYR A 273 -8.16 10.71 -9.11
C TYR A 273 -6.93 10.59 -8.20
N ASP A 274 -6.83 9.48 -7.47
CA ASP A 274 -5.60 9.13 -6.75
C ASP A 274 -4.51 8.71 -7.76
N LEU A 275 -3.66 9.67 -8.11
CA LEU A 275 -2.53 9.51 -9.03
C LEU A 275 -1.19 9.48 -8.27
N LYS A 276 -1.18 9.00 -7.02
CA LYS A 276 0.06 8.80 -6.22
C LYS A 276 1.13 7.98 -6.96
N ALA A 277 0.69 7.13 -7.89
CA ALA A 277 1.55 6.33 -8.73
C ALA A 277 1.05 6.33 -10.18
N ILE A 278 2.01 6.35 -11.10
CA ILE A 278 1.78 6.15 -12.52
C ILE A 278 2.68 4.99 -12.96
N PRO A 279 2.18 3.99 -13.70
CA PRO A 279 0.84 3.89 -14.28
C PRO A 279 -0.28 3.56 -13.29
N THR A 280 -1.51 4.00 -13.60
CA THR A 280 -2.73 3.59 -12.88
C THR A 280 -3.82 3.15 -13.86
N LEU A 281 -4.45 2.00 -13.60
CA LEU A 281 -5.55 1.46 -14.40
C LEU A 281 -6.86 1.42 -13.60
N TYR A 282 -7.93 1.86 -14.25
CA TYR A 282 -9.30 1.65 -13.83
C TYR A 282 -10.05 0.86 -14.91
N LEU A 283 -11.00 0.02 -14.48
CA LEU A 283 -11.99 -0.58 -15.37
C LEU A 283 -13.36 -0.02 -15.01
N LEU A 284 -14.04 0.56 -15.99
CA LEU A 284 -15.35 1.16 -15.84
C LEU A 284 -16.38 0.43 -16.71
N ASP A 285 -17.65 0.41 -16.26
CA ASP A 285 -18.76 -0.08 -17.05
C ASP A 285 -19.34 0.97 -18.03
N LYS A 286 -20.44 0.60 -18.68
CA LYS A 286 -21.16 1.45 -19.65
C LYS A 286 -21.61 2.78 -19.07
N ASP A 287 -21.95 2.82 -17.79
CA ASP A 287 -22.45 3.99 -17.06
C ASP A 287 -21.33 4.73 -16.30
N LYS A 288 -20.07 4.32 -16.50
CA LYS A 288 -18.86 4.82 -15.80
C LYS A 288 -18.82 4.47 -14.32
N LYS A 289 -19.56 3.44 -13.91
CA LYS A 289 -19.36 2.83 -12.59
C LYS A 289 -18.00 2.16 -12.53
N VAL A 290 -17.25 2.40 -11.47
CA VAL A 290 -15.93 1.80 -11.24
C VAL A 290 -16.12 0.34 -10.89
N LEU A 291 -15.57 -0.55 -11.72
CA LEU A 291 -15.54 -1.99 -11.47
C LEU A 291 -14.23 -2.38 -10.78
N LEU A 292 -13.12 -1.80 -11.24
CA LEU A 292 -11.79 -1.97 -10.68
C LEU A 292 -11.07 -0.62 -10.58
N LYS A 293 -10.30 -0.42 -9.52
CA LYS A 293 -9.52 0.79 -9.21
C LYS A 293 -8.09 0.39 -8.86
N ASP A 294 -7.10 1.11 -9.42
CA ASP A 294 -5.66 0.92 -9.15
C ASP A 294 -5.23 -0.57 -9.23
N VAL A 295 -5.58 -1.19 -10.36
CA VAL A 295 -5.34 -2.63 -10.60
C VAL A 295 -4.24 -2.89 -11.62
N THR A 296 -3.69 -4.09 -11.56
CA THR A 296 -2.75 -4.59 -12.58
C THR A 296 -3.47 -4.95 -13.88
N PHE A 297 -2.71 -5.04 -14.98
CA PHE A 297 -3.21 -5.56 -16.25
C PHE A 297 -3.88 -6.93 -16.11
N ASN A 298 -3.29 -7.86 -15.35
CA ASN A 298 -3.83 -9.22 -15.20
C ASN A 298 -5.22 -9.20 -14.55
N GLN A 299 -5.40 -8.40 -13.50
CA GLN A 299 -6.70 -8.26 -12.83
C GLN A 299 -7.79 -7.71 -13.76
N VAL A 300 -7.44 -6.76 -14.63
CA VAL A 300 -8.38 -6.24 -15.65
C VAL A 300 -8.75 -7.34 -16.64
N GLU A 301 -7.77 -8.06 -17.16
CA GLU A 301 -8.00 -9.12 -18.14
C GLU A 301 -8.81 -10.29 -17.56
N ASP A 302 -8.48 -10.73 -16.35
CA ASP A 302 -9.17 -11.81 -15.64
C ASP A 302 -10.62 -11.43 -15.32
N TYR A 303 -10.87 -10.20 -14.88
CA TYR A 303 -12.24 -9.71 -14.67
C TYR A 303 -13.06 -9.81 -15.95
N LEU A 304 -12.54 -9.26 -17.05
CA LEU A 304 -13.24 -9.25 -18.34
C LEU A 304 -13.47 -10.66 -18.91
N LYS A 305 -12.56 -11.62 -18.65
CA LYS A 305 -12.73 -13.03 -19.01
C LYS A 305 -13.83 -13.70 -18.16
N ASN A 306 -13.86 -13.44 -16.85
CA ASN A 306 -14.82 -14.06 -15.95
C ASN A 306 -16.27 -13.59 -16.18
N GLN A 307 -16.47 -12.35 -16.64
CA GLN A 307 -17.81 -11.88 -17.05
C GLN A 307 -18.40 -12.68 -18.23
N ILE A 308 -17.57 -13.34 -19.05
CA ILE A 308 -18.05 -14.22 -20.13
C ILE A 308 -18.59 -15.53 -19.57
N LEU A 309 -18.04 -15.98 -18.43
CA LEU A 309 -18.39 -17.27 -17.81
C LEU A 309 -19.63 -17.18 -16.92
N GLN A 310 -20.07 -15.97 -16.57
CA GLN A 310 -21.33 -15.73 -15.86
C GLN A 310 -22.21 -14.78 -16.69
N PRO A 311 -22.88 -15.29 -17.74
CA PRO A 311 -23.88 -14.49 -18.44
C PRO A 311 -24.98 -14.11 -17.45
N SER A 312 -25.34 -12.82 -17.49
CA SER A 312 -26.45 -12.22 -16.75
C SER A 312 -27.78 -12.90 -17.03
#